data_AF-A0A8S2YX75-F1
#
_entry.id   AF-A0A8S2YX75-F1
#
_cell.length_a   1.000
_cell.length_b   1.000
_cell.length_c   1.000
_cell.angle_alpha   90.00
_cell.angle_beta   90.00
_cell.angle_gamma   90.00
#
_symmetry.space_group_name_H-M   'P 1'
#
loop_
_entity.id
_entity.type
_entity.pdbx_description
1 polymer ?
#
loop_
_entity_poly.entity_id
_entity_poly.type
_entity_poly.pdbx_seq_one_letter_code
_entity_poly.pdbx_strand_id
1 'polypeptide(L)'
;MKDTLIEIAPGKFVKHIATDGPVKNAQLSCVKTNPLSTSETRYILPVTVQLKHIFGDHETGEIILCDASGFDNTEGSEFEIANSVGLAEALRSCKSIKMLALSSYRSLGDNGEGIHKLVHILANIISDIEHRLYVIVFLNKEKGEDTTPNSMLHGFTKFAPTNNIHEMLIDIKSSTSDVNSDLRLDNTFIAVLNDMIDKTRDTTDIIDLVHGDPKILIKKLKKLEGIRYPSEVFRFSISQNTKHTI
;
A
#
# COMPACT_ATOMS: atom_id res chain seq x y z
N MET A 1 3.21 12.44 -15.92
CA MET A 1 2.43 11.26 -16.37
C MET A 1 1.17 11.77 -17.04
N LYS A 2 0.54 10.98 -17.91
CA LYS A 2 -0.70 11.39 -18.59
C LYS A 2 -1.67 10.23 -18.72
N ASP A 3 -2.95 10.53 -18.59
CA ASP A 3 -4.01 9.58 -18.93
C ASP A 3 -4.01 9.36 -20.45
N THR A 4 -3.95 8.10 -20.85
CA THR A 4 -3.96 7.66 -22.25
C THR A 4 -5.02 6.58 -22.43
N LEU A 5 -5.76 6.62 -23.53
CA LEU A 5 -6.65 5.53 -23.91
C LEU A 5 -5.87 4.55 -24.78
N ILE A 6 -5.82 3.29 -24.37
CA ILE A 6 -5.18 2.21 -25.12
C ILE A 6 -6.28 1.30 -25.64
N GLU A 7 -6.30 1.08 -26.95
CA GLU A 7 -7.20 0.12 -27.59
C GLU A 7 -6.72 -1.30 -27.27
N ILE A 8 -7.60 -2.10 -26.65
CA ILE A 8 -7.30 -3.48 -26.26
C ILE A 8 -8.00 -4.51 -27.15
N ALA A 9 -9.02 -4.08 -27.88
CA ALA A 9 -9.74 -4.83 -28.91
C ALA A 9 -10.46 -3.80 -29.80
N PRO A 10 -10.89 -4.16 -31.03
CA PRO A 10 -11.57 -3.22 -31.92
C PRO A 10 -12.72 -2.47 -31.23
N GLY A 11 -12.57 -1.15 -31.10
CA GLY A 11 -13.56 -0.26 -30.46
C GLY A 11 -13.64 -0.34 -28.93
N LYS A 12 -12.75 -1.09 -28.26
CA LYS A 12 -12.67 -1.18 -26.79
C LYS A 12 -11.39 -0.54 -26.28
N PHE A 13 -11.55 0.48 -25.45
CA PHE A 13 -10.44 1.26 -24.88
C PHE A 13 -10.37 1.12 -23.36
N VAL A 14 -9.15 1.09 -22.84
CA VAL A 14 -8.87 1.12 -21.40
C VAL A 14 -8.04 2.36 -21.08
N LYS A 15 -8.39 3.04 -19.99
CA LYS A 15 -7.57 4.13 -19.43
C LYS A 15 -6.29 3.56 -18.85
N HIS A 16 -5.15 4.10 -19.28
CA HIS A 16 -3.81 3.75 -18.83
C HIS A 16 -3.03 5.01 -18.47
N ILE A 17 -2.25 4.95 -17.39
CA ILE A 17 -1.36 6.05 -17.01
C ILE A 17 -0.01 5.82 -17.70
N ALA A 18 0.32 6.67 -18.67
CA ALA A 18 1.56 6.60 -19.43
C ALA A 18 2.58 7.65 -18.95
N THR A 19 3.84 7.43 -19.30
CA THR A 19 4.89 8.44 -19.09
C THR A 19 4.62 9.66 -19.95
N ASP A 20 4.89 10.84 -19.39
CA ASP A 20 4.76 12.10 -20.11
C ASP A 20 6.16 12.54 -20.58
N GLY A 21 6.56 12.02 -21.74
CA GLY A 21 7.91 12.18 -22.30
C GLY A 21 8.88 11.05 -21.95
N PRO A 22 10.17 11.21 -22.32
CA PRO A 22 11.19 10.19 -22.10
C PRO A 22 11.50 10.01 -20.61
N VAL A 23 11.63 8.75 -20.21
CA VAL A 23 12.01 8.37 -18.84
C VAL A 23 13.46 8.78 -18.60
N LYS A 24 13.67 9.70 -17.64
CA LYS A 24 15.00 10.22 -17.31
C LYS A 24 15.80 9.31 -16.37
N ASN A 25 15.12 8.50 -15.56
CA ASN A 25 15.77 7.58 -14.64
C ASN A 25 16.14 6.28 -15.38
N ALA A 26 17.45 6.01 -15.52
CA ALA A 26 17.94 4.81 -16.20
C ALA A 26 17.46 3.50 -15.54
N GLN A 27 17.21 3.50 -14.22
CA GLN A 27 16.68 2.33 -13.51
C GLN A 27 15.24 1.98 -13.89
N LEU A 28 14.51 2.93 -14.49
CA LEU A 28 13.15 2.69 -14.99
C LEU A 28 13.13 2.21 -16.46
N SER A 29 14.29 2.05 -17.10
CA SER A 29 14.37 1.59 -18.50
C SER A 29 13.88 0.15 -18.69
N CYS A 30 13.92 -0.68 -17.64
CA CYS A 30 13.41 -2.03 -17.65
C CYS A 30 11.94 -2.14 -17.21
N VAL A 31 11.31 -1.05 -16.76
CA VAL A 31 9.92 -1.05 -16.32
C VAL A 31 9.02 -0.94 -17.54
N LYS A 32 8.27 -2.01 -17.81
CA LYS A 32 7.21 -2.03 -18.82
C LYS A 32 5.88 -1.76 -18.15
N THR A 33 5.04 -0.95 -18.78
CA THR A 33 3.67 -0.69 -18.29
C THR A 33 2.67 -0.95 -19.41
N ASN A 34 1.63 -1.73 -19.12
CA ASN A 34 0.50 -1.96 -20.01
C ASN A 34 -0.77 -2.11 -19.14
N PRO A 35 -1.94 -1.62 -19.58
CA PRO A 35 -3.19 -1.80 -18.84
C PRO A 35 -3.61 -3.27 -18.66
N LEU A 36 -3.06 -4.18 -19.46
CA LEU A 36 -3.28 -5.62 -19.44
C LEU A 36 -2.07 -6.42 -18.97
N SER A 37 -0.92 -5.79 -18.69
CA SER A 37 0.24 -6.54 -18.19
C SER A 37 -0.02 -7.04 -16.79
N THR A 38 0.18 -8.34 -16.59
CA THR A 38 0.46 -8.89 -15.27
C THR A 38 1.84 -8.43 -14.82
N SER A 39 2.04 -8.24 -13.51
CA SER A 39 3.36 -7.87 -12.99
C SER A 39 4.38 -8.94 -13.37
N GLU A 40 5.39 -8.57 -14.15
CA GLU A 40 6.55 -9.42 -14.49
C GLU A 40 7.69 -9.27 -13.46
N THR A 41 7.46 -8.50 -12.39
CA THR A 41 8.48 -8.15 -11.40
C THR A 41 8.86 -9.40 -10.61
N ARG A 42 10.03 -9.94 -10.94
CA ARG A 42 10.49 -11.23 -10.40
C ARG A 42 11.18 -11.14 -9.05
N TYR A 43 11.76 -9.98 -8.79
CA TYR A 43 12.53 -9.65 -7.60
C TYR A 43 12.23 -8.20 -7.23
N ILE A 44 12.57 -7.81 -6.01
CA ILE A 44 12.49 -6.40 -5.61
C ILE A 44 13.37 -5.56 -6.54
N LEU A 45 12.75 -4.67 -7.31
CA LEU A 45 13.42 -3.74 -8.21
C LEU A 45 13.53 -2.35 -7.55
N PRO A 46 14.72 -1.94 -7.09
CA PRO A 46 14.91 -0.63 -6.49
C PRO A 46 15.09 0.46 -7.55
N VAL A 47 14.39 1.57 -7.36
CA VAL A 47 14.48 2.79 -8.16
C VAL A 47 14.84 3.92 -7.22
N THR A 48 16.05 4.46 -7.38
CA THR A 48 16.55 5.55 -6.55
C THR A 48 16.08 6.90 -7.11
N VAL A 49 15.51 7.71 -6.23
CA VAL A 49 15.00 9.06 -6.52
C VAL A 49 15.67 10.03 -5.56
N GLN A 50 16.46 10.95 -6.12
CA GLN A 50 17.11 11.99 -5.33
C GLN A 50 16.09 13.03 -4.84
N LEU A 51 16.09 13.32 -3.53
CA LEU A 51 15.13 14.27 -2.93
C LEU A 51 15.24 15.66 -3.54
N LYS A 52 16.44 16.09 -3.95
CA LYS A 52 16.64 17.35 -4.67
C LYS A 52 15.85 17.46 -5.97
N HIS A 53 15.57 16.35 -6.66
CA HIS A 53 14.75 16.38 -7.88
C HIS A 53 13.28 16.65 -7.57
N ILE A 54 12.86 16.43 -6.33
CA ILE A 54 11.48 16.64 -5.87
C ILE A 54 11.37 18.01 -5.19
N PHE A 55 12.23 18.30 -4.21
CA PHE A 55 12.14 19.49 -3.37
C PHE A 55 13.03 20.66 -3.82
N GLY A 56 14.04 20.42 -4.65
CA GLY A 56 15.06 21.39 -5.06
C GLY A 56 16.37 21.22 -4.29
N ASP A 57 17.39 22.00 -4.64
CA ASP A 57 18.79 21.79 -4.19
C ASP A 57 19.03 21.89 -2.68
N HIS A 58 18.08 22.46 -1.92
CA HIS A 58 18.18 22.57 -0.46
C HIS A 58 17.90 21.25 0.28
N GLU A 59 17.31 20.26 -0.39
CA GLU A 59 16.95 18.99 0.23
C GLU A 59 17.94 17.90 -0.18
N THR A 60 18.66 17.36 0.79
CA THR A 60 19.64 16.28 0.58
C THR A 60 19.07 14.91 0.93
N GLY A 61 19.54 13.88 0.23
CA GLY A 61 19.18 12.48 0.48
C GLY A 61 18.42 11.86 -0.68
N GLU A 62 18.10 10.58 -0.52
CA GLU A 62 17.46 9.77 -1.57
C GLU A 62 16.29 8.96 -1.00
N ILE A 63 15.33 8.67 -1.88
CA ILE A 63 14.25 7.71 -1.68
C ILE A 63 14.55 6.53 -2.58
N ILE A 64 14.55 5.32 -2.04
CA ILE A 64 14.59 4.10 -2.85
C ILE A 64 13.16 3.57 -2.91
N LEU A 65 12.55 3.65 -4.09
CA LEU A 65 11.25 3.04 -4.38
C LEU A 65 11.49 1.61 -4.82
N CYS A 66 10.97 0.66 -4.06
CA CYS A 66 11.10 -0.76 -4.35
C CYS A 66 9.80 -1.25 -4.99
N ASP A 67 9.84 -1.62 -6.27
CA ASP A 67 8.76 -2.41 -6.86
C ASP A 67 8.98 -3.89 -6.48
N ALA A 68 7.93 -4.57 -6.05
CA ALA A 68 8.00 -5.97 -5.60
C ALA A 68 6.84 -6.75 -6.24
N SER A 69 7.01 -8.06 -6.43
CA SER A 69 5.93 -8.93 -6.86
C SER A 69 4.74 -8.82 -5.90
N GLY A 70 3.52 -8.90 -6.41
CA GLY A 70 2.33 -9.00 -5.56
C GLY A 70 2.37 -10.24 -4.66
N PHE A 71 1.75 -10.16 -3.48
CA PHE A 71 1.47 -11.32 -2.64
C PHE A 71 0.43 -12.23 -3.32
N ASP A 72 0.51 -13.54 -3.10
CA ASP A 72 -0.32 -14.57 -3.76
C ASP A 72 -0.17 -14.63 -5.29
N ASN A 73 1.00 -14.26 -5.84
CA ASN A 73 1.25 -14.33 -7.27
C ASN A 73 1.31 -15.80 -7.74
N THR A 74 0.65 -16.12 -8.85
CA THR A 74 0.45 -17.49 -9.36
C THR A 74 1.65 -18.08 -10.10
N GLU A 75 2.84 -17.47 -9.99
CA GLU A 75 4.05 -17.90 -10.72
C GLU A 75 4.81 -19.07 -10.06
N GLY A 76 4.27 -19.61 -8.96
CA GLY A 76 4.80 -20.80 -8.29
C GLY A 76 5.35 -20.53 -6.89
N SER A 77 5.41 -21.57 -6.08
CA SER A 77 5.73 -21.52 -4.66
C SER A 77 7.19 -21.11 -4.39
N GLU A 78 8.13 -21.54 -5.22
CA GLU A 78 9.55 -21.16 -5.12
C GLU A 78 9.73 -19.65 -5.31
N PHE A 79 8.94 -19.08 -6.21
CA PHE A 79 8.99 -17.67 -6.54
C PHE A 79 8.47 -16.79 -5.42
N GLU A 80 7.37 -17.22 -4.82
CA GLU A 80 6.82 -16.56 -3.65
C GLU A 80 7.81 -16.62 -2.47
N ILE A 81 8.43 -17.79 -2.21
CA ILE A 81 9.44 -17.93 -1.16
C ILE A 81 10.60 -16.96 -1.38
N ALA A 82 11.16 -16.90 -2.59
CA ALA A 82 12.29 -16.02 -2.90
C ALA A 82 11.96 -14.53 -2.67
N ASN A 83 10.79 -14.09 -3.13
CA ASN A 83 10.33 -12.71 -2.95
C ASN A 83 10.04 -12.39 -1.48
N SER A 84 9.41 -13.32 -0.76
CA SER A 84 9.14 -13.17 0.67
C SER A 84 10.41 -13.12 1.52
N VAL A 85 11.43 -13.93 1.19
CA VAL A 85 12.75 -13.85 1.85
C VAL A 85 13.39 -12.49 1.55
N GLY A 86 13.44 -12.09 0.27
CA GLY A 86 14.04 -10.82 -0.13
C GLY A 86 13.38 -9.62 0.55
N LEU A 87 12.05 -9.61 0.63
CA LEU A 87 11.30 -8.56 1.30
C LEU A 87 11.55 -8.55 2.80
N ALA A 88 11.48 -9.71 3.46
CA ALA A 88 11.72 -9.80 4.89
C ALA A 88 13.14 -9.31 5.26
N GLU A 89 14.16 -9.74 4.52
CA GLU A 89 15.55 -9.31 4.78
C GLU A 89 15.76 -7.82 4.50
N ALA A 90 15.15 -7.27 3.43
CA ALA A 90 15.20 -5.84 3.13
C ALA A 90 14.56 -4.99 4.25
N LEU A 91 13.39 -5.42 4.74
CA LEU A 91 12.69 -4.72 5.83
C LEU A 91 13.51 -4.83 7.13
N ARG A 92 13.96 -6.03 7.50
CA ARG A 92 14.70 -6.26 8.76
C ARG A 92 16.05 -5.54 8.82
N SER A 93 16.67 -5.28 7.66
CA SER A 93 17.94 -4.54 7.56
C SER A 93 17.79 -3.02 7.65
N CYS A 94 16.56 -2.49 7.62
CA CYS A 94 16.31 -1.06 7.76
C CYS A 94 16.55 -0.59 9.20
N LYS A 95 17.06 0.65 9.36
CA LYS A 95 17.16 1.30 10.69
C LYS A 95 15.77 1.58 11.29
N SER A 96 14.85 2.01 10.44
CA SER A 96 13.44 2.17 10.78
C SER A 96 12.58 2.11 9.52
N ILE A 97 11.31 1.77 9.68
CA ILE A 97 10.36 1.65 8.57
C ILE A 97 9.16 2.56 8.77
N LYS A 98 8.75 3.21 7.69
CA LYS A 98 7.48 3.93 7.59
C LYS A 98 6.68 3.27 6.48
N MET A 99 5.43 2.94 6.75
CA MET A 99 4.59 2.20 5.83
C MET A 99 3.66 3.16 5.08
N LEU A 100 3.46 2.90 3.79
CA LEU A 100 2.43 3.55 2.98
C LEU A 100 1.53 2.46 2.40
N ALA A 101 0.28 2.40 2.85
CA ALA A 101 -0.73 1.53 2.27
C ALA A 101 -1.59 2.35 1.30
N LEU A 102 -1.80 1.85 0.09
CA LEU A 102 -2.63 2.51 -0.92
C LEU A 102 -3.79 1.59 -1.31
N SER A 103 -5.01 2.06 -1.11
CA SER A 103 -6.21 1.38 -1.58
C SER A 103 -6.82 2.15 -2.74
N SER A 104 -7.11 1.47 -3.83
CA SER A 104 -7.92 2.07 -4.89
C SER A 104 -9.41 1.90 -4.60
N TYR A 105 -10.24 2.82 -5.07
CA TYR A 105 -11.70 2.71 -4.95
C TYR A 105 -12.21 1.34 -5.39
N ARG A 106 -11.77 0.87 -6.56
CA ARG A 106 -12.19 -0.42 -7.13
C ARG A 106 -11.72 -1.64 -6.33
N SER A 107 -10.57 -1.53 -5.66
CA SER A 107 -9.99 -2.66 -4.92
C SER A 107 -10.60 -2.85 -3.54
N LEU A 108 -11.25 -1.82 -2.98
CA LEU A 108 -11.92 -1.94 -1.69
C LEU A 108 -13.07 -2.95 -1.75
N GLY A 109 -13.78 -2.99 -2.88
CA GLY A 109 -14.93 -3.88 -3.09
C GLY A 109 -16.15 -3.45 -2.27
N ASP A 110 -17.24 -4.18 -2.45
CA ASP A 110 -18.53 -3.85 -1.82
C ASP A 110 -18.59 -4.34 -0.36
N ASN A 111 -17.81 -5.38 -0.02
CA ASN A 111 -17.76 -5.96 1.33
C ASN A 111 -16.38 -5.77 2.00
N GLY A 112 -15.58 -4.82 1.52
CA GLY A 112 -14.26 -4.55 2.11
C GLY A 112 -13.21 -5.61 1.79
N GLU A 113 -13.34 -6.37 0.70
CA GLU A 113 -12.39 -7.40 0.28
C GLU A 113 -10.96 -6.85 0.17
N GLY A 114 -10.81 -5.59 -0.25
CA GLY A 114 -9.50 -4.92 -0.29
C GLY A 114 -8.89 -4.69 1.09
N ILE A 115 -9.72 -4.35 2.07
CA ILE A 115 -9.30 -4.15 3.46
C ILE A 115 -8.93 -5.50 4.07
N HIS A 116 -9.73 -6.54 3.81
CA HIS A 116 -9.43 -7.90 4.28
C HIS A 116 -8.09 -8.40 3.72
N LYS A 117 -7.82 -8.19 2.42
CA LYS A 117 -6.53 -8.51 1.81
C LYS A 117 -5.39 -7.74 2.45
N LEU A 118 -5.55 -6.44 2.69
CA LEU A 118 -4.54 -5.62 3.35
C LEU A 118 -4.22 -6.15 4.75
N VAL A 119 -5.25 -6.42 5.55
CA VAL A 119 -5.09 -6.97 6.91
C VAL A 119 -4.40 -8.32 6.88
N HIS A 120 -4.79 -9.19 5.95
CA HIS A 120 -4.16 -10.50 5.77
C HIS A 120 -2.66 -10.39 5.43
N ILE A 121 -2.30 -9.53 4.47
CA ILE A 121 -0.91 -9.27 4.10
C ILE A 121 -0.12 -8.74 5.30
N LEU A 122 -0.67 -7.76 6.02
CA LEU A 122 0.00 -7.17 7.17
C LEU A 122 0.19 -8.19 8.29
N ALA A 123 -0.83 -8.99 8.62
CA ALA A 123 -0.77 -10.05 9.63
C ALA A 123 0.25 -11.14 9.28
N ASN A 124 0.48 -11.36 7.99
CA ASN A 124 1.48 -12.30 7.51
C ASN A 124 2.90 -11.77 7.74
N ILE A 125 3.19 -10.52 7.38
CA ILE A 125 4.56 -9.96 7.41
C ILE A 125 4.92 -9.39 8.79
N ILE A 126 3.95 -8.90 9.57
CA ILE A 126 4.16 -8.30 10.89
C ILE A 126 3.81 -9.30 11.98
N SER A 127 4.74 -9.55 12.89
CA SER A 127 4.52 -10.43 14.05
C SER A 127 3.63 -9.75 15.09
N ASP A 128 2.71 -10.50 15.70
CA ASP A 128 1.83 -10.05 16.77
C ASP A 128 1.03 -8.78 16.45
N ILE A 129 0.49 -8.72 15.23
CA ILE A 129 -0.18 -7.52 14.70
C ILE A 129 -1.33 -7.02 15.59
N GLU A 130 -2.00 -7.92 16.30
CA GLU A 130 -3.07 -7.64 17.26
C GLU A 130 -2.60 -6.73 18.43
N HIS A 131 -1.34 -6.89 18.85
CA HIS A 131 -0.71 -6.05 19.89
C HIS A 131 0.10 -4.89 19.30
N ARG A 132 0.21 -4.87 17.96
CA ARG A 132 0.94 -3.86 17.18
C ARG A 132 0.01 -3.12 16.24
N LEU A 133 -1.27 -3.00 16.61
CA LEU A 133 -2.23 -2.17 15.86
C LEU A 133 -1.76 -0.72 15.75
N TYR A 134 -0.89 -0.24 16.66
CA TYR A 134 -0.19 1.05 16.54
C TYR A 134 0.72 1.17 15.30
N VAL A 135 1.12 0.05 14.69
CA VAL A 135 1.82 0.02 13.40
C VAL A 135 0.86 0.28 12.26
N ILE A 136 -0.38 -0.20 12.38
CA ILE A 136 -1.47 0.04 11.44
C ILE A 136 -2.30 1.21 11.94
N VAL A 137 -1.76 2.43 11.86
CA VAL A 137 -2.52 3.62 12.25
C VAL A 137 -2.59 4.54 11.05
N PHE A 138 -3.80 4.69 10.52
CA PHE A 138 -4.14 5.63 9.47
C PHE A 138 -3.98 7.07 10.04
N LEU A 139 -3.75 8.13 9.27
CA LEU A 139 -3.55 9.47 9.85
C LEU A 139 -4.85 10.29 9.90
N ASN A 140 -5.27 10.67 11.11
CA ASN A 140 -5.45 12.07 11.58
C ASN A 140 -6.26 12.08 12.89
N LYS A 141 -5.59 12.35 14.01
CA LYS A 141 -6.23 12.92 15.20
C LYS A 141 -5.56 14.27 15.41
N GLU A 142 -6.22 15.37 15.04
CA GLU A 142 -5.76 16.68 15.50
C GLU A 142 -6.03 16.78 16.99
N LYS A 143 -4.95 16.88 17.77
CA LYS A 143 -4.86 17.35 19.16
C LYS A 143 -5.90 16.83 20.15
N GLY A 144 -5.45 15.93 21.02
CA GLY A 144 -6.04 15.67 22.33
C GLY A 144 -6.14 14.17 22.59
N GLU A 145 -5.33 13.68 23.52
CA GLU A 145 -5.43 12.34 24.10
C GLU A 145 -5.27 11.18 23.10
N ASP A 146 -4.06 10.97 22.58
CA ASP A 146 -3.30 9.72 22.69
C ASP A 146 -1.97 9.90 21.93
N THR A 147 -0.84 9.69 22.61
CA THR A 147 0.52 9.87 22.08
C THR A 147 1.00 8.63 21.35
N THR A 148 0.17 8.02 20.51
CA THR A 148 0.59 6.83 19.77
C THR A 148 1.36 7.25 18.50
N PRO A 149 2.63 6.85 18.35
CA PRO A 149 3.43 7.20 17.18
C PRO A 149 2.96 6.42 15.94
N ASN A 150 2.34 7.11 15.00
CA ASN A 150 1.80 6.50 13.79
C ASN A 150 2.94 6.21 12.81
N SER A 151 3.07 4.94 12.45
CA SER A 151 4.13 4.47 11.55
C SER A 151 3.64 4.12 10.14
N MET A 152 2.34 4.20 9.89
CA MET A 152 1.73 3.96 8.58
C MET A 152 0.96 5.21 8.11
N LEU A 153 1.00 5.48 6.81
CA LEU A 153 0.06 6.37 6.13
C LEU A 153 -0.79 5.49 5.23
N HIS A 154 -2.10 5.70 5.24
CA HIS A 154 -2.98 5.09 4.26
C HIS A 154 -3.56 6.16 3.35
N GLY A 155 -3.53 5.90 2.05
CA GLY A 155 -4.07 6.81 1.05
C GLY A 155 -5.08 6.11 0.15
N PHE A 156 -6.13 6.84 -0.18
CA PHE A 156 -7.13 6.40 -1.14
C PHE A 156 -6.76 6.91 -2.53
N THR A 157 -6.83 6.06 -3.55
CA THR A 157 -6.50 6.43 -4.93
C THR A 157 -7.66 6.12 -5.87
N LYS A 158 -7.71 6.82 -7.02
CA LYS A 158 -8.72 6.59 -8.07
C LYS A 158 -10.18 6.78 -7.60
N PHE A 159 -10.40 7.63 -6.61
CA PHE A 159 -11.74 8.04 -6.18
C PHE A 159 -12.25 9.19 -7.03
N ALA A 160 -13.52 9.14 -7.41
CA ALA A 160 -14.19 10.30 -7.97
C ALA A 160 -14.48 11.31 -6.84
N PRO A 161 -14.44 12.63 -7.11
CA PRO A 161 -14.73 13.66 -6.11
C PRO A 161 -16.11 13.54 -5.45
N THR A 162 -17.04 12.86 -6.10
CA THR A 162 -18.42 12.64 -5.65
C THR A 162 -18.57 11.52 -4.63
N ASN A 163 -17.53 10.69 -4.44
CA ASN A 163 -17.62 9.52 -3.58
C ASN A 163 -17.28 9.89 -2.14
N ASN A 164 -18.18 9.59 -1.21
CA ASN A 164 -17.91 9.73 0.21
C ASN A 164 -17.28 8.44 0.75
N ILE A 165 -15.97 8.49 0.99
CA ILE A 165 -15.20 7.33 1.49
C ILE A 165 -15.68 6.92 2.88
N HIS A 166 -16.06 7.88 3.73
CA HIS A 166 -16.52 7.60 5.09
C HIS A 166 -17.80 6.77 5.09
N GLU A 167 -18.81 7.20 4.33
CA GLU A 167 -20.09 6.47 4.20
C GLU A 167 -19.88 5.07 3.63
N MET A 168 -19.03 4.93 2.61
CA MET A 168 -18.73 3.61 2.03
C MET A 168 -18.10 2.66 3.05
N LEU A 169 -17.22 3.14 3.93
CA LEU A 169 -16.63 2.32 4.98
C LEU A 169 -17.67 1.93 6.05
N ILE A 170 -18.63 2.82 6.35
CA ILE A 170 -19.78 2.51 7.23
C ILE A 170 -20.66 1.43 6.60
N ASP A 171 -20.93 1.50 5.30
CA ASP A 171 -21.71 0.50 4.56
C ASP A 171 -21.01 -0.88 4.58
N ILE A 172 -19.70 -0.91 4.36
CA ILE A 172 -18.88 -2.13 4.47
C ILE A 172 -18.97 -2.72 5.88
N LYS A 173 -18.86 -1.89 6.93
CA LYS A 173 -18.96 -2.35 8.31
C LYS A 173 -20.34 -2.96 8.61
N SER A 174 -21.40 -2.31 8.14
CA SER A 174 -22.78 -2.76 8.34
C SER A 174 -23.03 -4.10 7.65
N SER A 175 -22.52 -4.28 6.43
CA SER A 175 -22.70 -5.52 5.64
C SER A 175 -21.83 -6.70 6.12
N THR A 176 -20.67 -6.43 6.72
CA THR A 176 -19.75 -7.49 7.20
C THR A 176 -20.18 -8.10 8.54
N SER A 177 -21.06 -7.42 9.29
CA SER A 177 -21.54 -7.90 10.59
C SER A 177 -22.43 -9.17 10.50
N ASP A 178 -22.81 -9.57 9.29
CA ASP A 178 -23.77 -10.65 9.01
C ASP A 178 -23.15 -11.95 8.43
N VAL A 179 -21.84 -12.01 8.10
CA VAL A 179 -21.26 -13.15 7.32
C VAL A 179 -20.06 -13.81 8.00
N ASN A 180 -20.27 -15.07 8.42
CA ASN A 180 -19.36 -16.18 8.75
C ASN A 180 -17.91 -15.91 9.20
N SER A 181 -17.64 -16.45 10.40
CA SER A 181 -16.50 -16.22 11.27
C SER A 181 -15.26 -17.06 10.96
N ASP A 182 -14.14 -16.38 10.71
CA ASP A 182 -12.80 -16.88 11.04
C ASP A 182 -12.26 -15.96 12.16
N LEU A 183 -12.63 -16.31 13.40
CA LEU A 183 -12.74 -15.43 14.59
C LEU A 183 -11.57 -14.49 14.91
N ARG A 184 -10.38 -14.68 14.33
CA ARG A 184 -9.18 -13.86 14.58
C ARG A 184 -8.96 -12.77 13.52
N LEU A 185 -9.16 -13.10 12.24
CA LEU A 185 -9.02 -12.14 11.15
C LEU A 185 -10.13 -11.09 11.23
N ASP A 186 -11.31 -11.49 11.72
CA ASP A 186 -12.44 -10.58 11.93
C ASP A 186 -12.12 -9.48 12.94
N ASN A 187 -11.51 -9.79 14.09
CA ASN A 187 -11.21 -8.76 15.10
C ASN A 187 -10.18 -7.74 14.61
N THR A 188 -9.14 -8.19 13.91
CA THR A 188 -8.12 -7.29 13.33
C THR A 188 -8.73 -6.48 12.19
N PHE A 189 -9.54 -7.11 11.33
CA PHE A 189 -10.27 -6.45 10.26
C PHE A 189 -11.21 -5.36 10.80
N ILE A 190 -12.03 -5.67 11.79
CA ILE A 190 -12.96 -4.72 12.42
C ILE A 190 -12.19 -3.57 13.08
N ALA A 191 -11.06 -3.85 13.74
CA ALA A 191 -10.21 -2.80 14.30
C ALA A 191 -9.68 -1.85 13.22
N VAL A 192 -9.16 -2.39 12.11
CA VAL A 192 -8.69 -1.60 10.97
C VAL A 192 -9.82 -0.82 10.31
N LEU A 193 -10.98 -1.43 10.11
CA LEU A 193 -12.13 -0.79 9.51
C LEU A 193 -12.68 0.36 10.38
N ASN A 194 -12.79 0.15 11.68
CA ASN A 194 -13.19 1.21 12.63
C ASN A 194 -12.22 2.39 12.58
N ASP A 195 -10.92 2.10 12.58
CA ASP A 195 -9.89 3.12 12.50
C ASP A 195 -9.96 3.92 11.19
N MET A 196 -10.20 3.25 10.05
CA MET A 196 -10.45 3.90 8.76
C MET A 196 -11.69 4.80 8.80
N ILE A 197 -12.79 4.34 9.39
CA ILE A 197 -14.04 5.12 9.53
C ILE A 197 -13.78 6.37 10.36
N ASP A 198 -13.18 6.23 11.54
CA ASP A 198 -12.94 7.36 12.44
C ASP A 198 -12.11 8.46 11.80
N LYS A 199 -11.11 8.09 10.99
CA LYS A 199 -10.20 9.06 10.37
C LYS A 199 -10.75 9.71 9.12
N THR A 200 -11.63 9.02 8.41
CA THR A 200 -12.28 9.57 7.21
C THR A 200 -13.43 10.51 7.57
N ARG A 201 -13.82 10.59 8.86
CA ARG A 201 -14.90 11.45 9.37
C ARG A 201 -14.67 12.93 9.07
N ASP A 202 -13.48 13.43 9.37
CA ASP A 202 -13.17 14.86 9.26
C ASP A 202 -12.43 15.20 7.96
N THR A 203 -11.52 14.33 7.54
CA THR A 203 -10.70 14.54 6.34
C THR A 203 -10.37 13.22 5.69
N THR A 204 -10.36 13.15 4.36
CA THR A 204 -9.88 11.95 3.66
C THR A 204 -8.67 12.25 2.78
N ASP A 205 -7.61 11.49 3.00
CA ASP A 205 -6.38 11.58 2.21
C ASP A 205 -6.54 10.85 0.87
N ILE A 206 -7.14 11.56 -0.09
CA ILE A 206 -7.18 11.12 -1.48
C ILE A 206 -5.86 11.53 -2.14
N ILE A 207 -5.09 10.53 -2.58
CA ILE A 207 -3.84 10.71 -3.28
C ILE A 207 -4.12 10.61 -4.79
N ASP A 208 -3.99 11.74 -5.47
CA ASP A 208 -3.95 11.78 -6.93
C ASP A 208 -2.53 11.46 -7.40
N LEU A 209 -2.35 10.27 -7.97
CA LEU A 209 -1.05 9.82 -8.48
C LEU A 209 -0.65 10.50 -9.80
N VAL A 210 -1.60 11.09 -10.53
CA VAL A 210 -1.36 11.67 -11.87
C VAL A 210 -1.17 13.18 -11.80
N HIS A 211 -2.05 13.87 -11.07
CA HIS A 211 -2.07 15.33 -10.98
C HIS A 211 -1.68 15.87 -9.59
N GLY A 212 -1.50 14.99 -8.60
CA GLY A 212 -1.11 15.40 -7.26
C GLY A 212 0.35 15.84 -7.17
N ASP A 213 0.64 16.76 -6.24
CA ASP A 213 2.01 17.17 -5.94
C ASP A 213 2.71 16.10 -5.07
N PRO A 214 3.73 15.38 -5.59
CA PRO A 214 4.45 14.35 -4.84
C PRO A 214 5.11 14.89 -3.57
N LYS A 215 5.42 16.20 -3.50
CA LYS A 215 5.98 16.84 -2.31
C LYS A 215 5.06 16.72 -1.11
N ILE A 216 3.75 16.79 -1.31
CA ILE A 216 2.76 16.73 -0.23
C ILE A 216 2.81 15.35 0.42
N LEU A 217 2.76 14.29 -0.39
CA LEU A 217 2.83 12.91 0.10
C LEU A 217 4.14 12.64 0.85
N ILE A 218 5.28 13.02 0.27
CA ILE A 218 6.57 12.79 0.90
C ILE A 218 6.72 13.60 2.20
N LYS A 219 6.22 14.84 2.25
CA LYS A 219 6.19 15.63 3.50
C LYS A 219 5.35 14.95 4.58
N LYS A 220 4.21 14.35 4.23
CA LYS A 220 3.40 13.56 5.17
C LYS A 220 4.17 12.34 5.69
N LEU A 221 4.78 11.56 4.79
CA LEU A 221 5.62 10.41 5.17
C LEU A 221 6.79 10.81 6.07
N LYS A 222 7.45 11.95 5.80
CA LYS A 222 8.54 12.43 6.65
C LYS A 222 8.10 12.73 8.10
N LYS A 223 6.85 13.14 8.31
CA LYS A 223 6.29 13.42 9.65
C LYS A 223 5.92 12.18 10.45
N LEU A 224 5.73 11.02 9.79
CA LEU A 224 5.48 9.76 10.50
C LEU A 224 6.66 9.41 11.41
N GLU A 225 6.36 8.74 12.51
CA GLU A 225 7.39 8.02 13.23
C GLU A 225 7.72 6.72 12.48
N GLY A 226 8.94 6.23 12.63
CA GLY A 226 9.33 4.95 12.03
C GLY A 226 9.21 3.83 13.05
N ILE A 227 8.76 2.66 12.60
CA ILE A 227 8.91 1.40 13.34
C ILE A 227 10.40 1.21 13.61
N ARG A 228 10.78 1.31 14.88
CA ARG A 228 12.17 1.09 15.32
C ARG A 228 12.42 -0.40 15.46
N TYR A 229 13.66 -0.81 15.17
CA TYR A 229 14.07 -2.22 15.17
C TYR A 229 13.22 -3.13 14.28
N PRO A 230 13.12 -2.85 12.96
CA PRO A 230 12.40 -3.71 12.01
C PRO A 230 12.67 -5.20 12.12
N SER A 231 13.89 -5.59 12.49
CA SER A 231 14.31 -6.98 12.70
C SER A 231 13.47 -7.76 13.71
N GLU A 232 12.83 -7.07 14.66
CA GLU A 232 11.96 -7.64 15.71
C GLU A 232 10.47 -7.63 15.35
N VAL A 233 10.10 -6.86 14.32
CA VAL A 233 8.70 -6.63 13.94
C VAL A 233 8.33 -7.42 12.69
N PHE A 234 9.19 -7.37 11.68
CA PHE A 234 8.94 -7.99 10.38
C PHE A 234 9.50 -9.40 10.34
N ARG A 235 8.70 -10.34 9.81
CA ARG A 235 9.05 -11.74 9.65
C ARG A 235 8.92 -12.18 8.20
N PHE A 236 9.63 -13.25 7.87
CA PHE A 236 9.36 -14.02 6.67
C PHE A 236 7.93 -14.58 6.71
N SER A 237 7.23 -14.49 5.58
CA SER A 237 5.87 -15.00 5.44
C SER A 237 5.55 -15.41 4.02
N ILE A 238 4.78 -16.47 3.86
CA ILE A 238 4.35 -17.05 2.59
C ILE A 238 2.86 -17.39 2.66
N SER A 239 2.19 -17.37 1.52
CA SER A 239 0.78 -17.73 1.36
C SER A 239 0.50 -19.14 1.85
N GLN A 240 -0.76 -19.39 2.17
CA GLN A 240 -1.21 -20.74 2.50
C GLN A 240 -1.03 -21.69 1.32
N ASN A 241 -1.29 -21.25 0.08
CA ASN A 241 -1.11 -22.07 -1.11
C ASN A 241 0.34 -22.56 -1.24
N THR A 242 1.30 -21.68 -0.98
CA THR A 242 2.72 -22.05 -1.00
C THR A 242 3.06 -23.00 0.14
N LYS A 243 2.55 -22.80 1.36
CA LYS A 243 2.75 -23.75 2.47
C LYS A 243 2.26 -25.17 2.17
N HIS A 244 1.18 -25.33 1.43
CA HIS A 244 0.64 -26.66 1.08
C HIS A 244 1.44 -27.38 -0.02
N THR A 245 2.33 -26.66 -0.71
CA THR A 245 3.12 -27.19 -1.82
C THR A 245 4.51 -27.68 -1.37
N ILE A 246 4.94 -27.35 -0.14
CA ILE A 246 6.25 -27.71 0.44
C ILE A 246 6.13 -28.88 1.42
#